data_AF-A0A1J3FRX7-F1
#
_entry.id   AF-A0A1J3FRX7-F1
#
_cell.length_a   1.000
_cell.length_b   1.000
_cell.length_c   1.000
_cell.angle_alpha   90.00
_cell.angle_beta   90.00
_cell.angle_gamma   90.00
#
_symmetry.space_group_name_H-M   'P 1'
#
loop_
_entity.id
_entity.type
_entity.pdbx_description
1 polymer ?
#
loop_
_entity_poly.entity_id
_entity_poly.type
_entity_poly.pdbx_seq_one_letter_code
_entity_poly.pdbx_strand_id
1 'polypeptide(L)'
;ALKLYTTENNSRAYKTLIAAAYNGIEIEIAPVEMGKTNKTPEYLALNPNGKIPTLQTPEGGIWESNAIARYVARLADKGLYGKNAFEAAEVDQWLDWVRGDLEIAGGVWLYPIFGYLPN
;
A
#
# COMPACT_ATOMS: atom_id res chain seq x y z
N ALA A 1 -4.80 -7.36 15.54
CA ALA A 1 -5.03 -7.93 14.20
C ALA A 1 -4.77 -6.85 13.16
N LEU A 2 -4.23 -7.21 12.00
CA LEU A 2 -3.96 -6.25 10.90
C LEU A 2 -5.19 -6.11 10.02
N LYS A 3 -5.57 -4.87 9.72
CA LYS A 3 -6.75 -4.56 8.88
C LYS A 3 -6.39 -3.56 7.80
N LEU A 4 -6.59 -3.92 6.54
CA LEU A 4 -6.26 -3.10 5.39
C LEU A 4 -7.53 -2.49 4.81
N TYR A 5 -7.62 -1.18 4.90
CA TYR A 5 -8.69 -0.40 4.29
C TYR A 5 -8.37 -0.14 2.81
N THR A 6 -9.20 -0.66 1.91
CA THR A 6 -9.04 -0.48 0.47
C THR A 6 -10.35 -0.73 -0.29
N THR A 7 -10.39 -0.33 -1.56
CA THR A 7 -11.38 -0.78 -2.55
C THR A 7 -10.92 -2.07 -3.23
N GLU A 8 -11.85 -2.73 -3.91
CA GLU A 8 -11.53 -3.80 -4.86
C GLU A 8 -10.59 -3.28 -5.97
N ASN A 9 -9.74 -4.14 -6.51
CA ASN A 9 -8.82 -3.85 -7.61
C ASN A 9 -7.88 -2.64 -7.42
N ASN A 10 -7.55 -2.28 -6.18
CA ASN A 10 -6.59 -1.23 -5.90
C ASN A 10 -5.14 -1.75 -6.03
N SER A 11 -4.47 -1.38 -7.13
CA SER A 11 -3.08 -1.74 -7.39
C SER A 11 -2.11 -1.36 -6.26
N ARG A 12 -2.39 -0.27 -5.53
CA ARG A 12 -1.57 0.17 -4.39
C ARG A 12 -1.71 -0.75 -3.18
N ALA A 13 -2.90 -1.34 -2.98
CA ALA A 13 -3.13 -2.30 -1.90
C ALA A 13 -2.50 -3.67 -2.18
N TYR A 14 -2.33 -4.03 -3.45
CA TYR A 14 -1.69 -5.30 -3.82
C TYR A 14 -0.25 -5.42 -3.32
N LYS A 15 0.50 -4.33 -3.22
CA LYS A 15 1.85 -4.34 -2.62
C LYS A 15 1.83 -4.94 -1.21
N THR A 16 0.88 -4.51 -0.39
CA THR A 16 0.69 -5.01 0.98
C THR A 16 0.24 -6.47 0.99
N LEU A 17 -0.73 -6.84 0.15
CA LEU A 17 -1.28 -8.20 0.13
C LEU A 17 -0.28 -9.23 -0.38
N ILE A 18 0.51 -8.87 -1.38
CA ILE A 18 1.61 -9.69 -1.88
C ILE A 18 2.65 -9.88 -0.76
N ALA A 19 3.08 -8.80 -0.10
CA ALA A 19 4.04 -8.90 1.00
C ALA A 19 3.51 -9.78 2.15
N ALA A 20 2.23 -9.65 2.49
CA ALA A 20 1.56 -10.47 3.48
C ALA A 20 1.55 -11.95 3.08
N ALA A 21 1.22 -12.26 1.82
CA ALA A 21 1.21 -13.63 1.31
C ALA A 21 2.59 -14.30 1.37
N TYR A 22 3.65 -13.61 0.93
CA TYR A 22 5.02 -14.12 1.04
C TYR A 22 5.42 -14.36 2.50
N ASN A 23 5.01 -13.47 3.41
CA ASN A 23 5.30 -13.59 4.83
C ASN A 23 4.37 -14.56 5.57
N GLY A 24 3.28 -15.05 4.96
CA GLY A 24 2.28 -15.88 5.64
C GLY A 24 1.53 -15.11 6.73
N ILE A 25 1.33 -13.81 6.52
CA ILE A 25 0.63 -12.92 7.44
C ILE A 25 -0.81 -12.76 6.96
N GLU A 26 -1.77 -12.98 7.85
CA GLU A 26 -3.17 -12.71 7.57
C GLU A 26 -3.48 -11.23 7.76
N ILE A 27 -4.17 -10.64 6.78
CA ILE A 27 -4.65 -9.26 6.81
C ILE A 27 -6.13 -9.27 6.48
N GLU A 28 -6.94 -8.75 7.39
CA GLU A 28 -8.37 -8.55 7.15
C GLU A 28 -8.56 -7.40 6.17
N ILE A 29 -9.35 -7.60 5.11
CA ILE A 29 -9.71 -6.53 4.17
C ILE A 29 -10.95 -5.81 4.67
N ALA A 30 -10.81 -4.52 4.95
CA ALA A 30 -11.93 -3.63 5.25
C ALA A 30 -12.32 -2.85 3.98
N PRO A 31 -13.51 -3.10 3.39
CA PRO A 31 -13.94 -2.39 2.19
C PRO A 31 -14.18 -0.91 2.51
N VAL A 32 -13.76 -0.04 1.59
CA VAL A 32 -13.92 1.42 1.69
C VAL A 32 -14.85 1.91 0.59
N GLU A 33 -15.86 2.69 0.98
CA GLU A 33 -16.60 3.52 0.03
C GLU A 33 -15.95 4.91 -0.06
N MET A 34 -15.41 5.24 -1.23
CA MET A 34 -14.73 6.53 -1.46
C MET A 34 -15.71 7.69 -1.37
N GLY A 35 -15.32 8.73 -0.62
CA GLY A 35 -16.14 9.90 -0.31
C GLY A 35 -17.00 9.75 0.95
N LYS A 36 -17.16 8.52 1.47
CA LYS A 36 -17.91 8.26 2.71
C LYS A 36 -16.99 7.74 3.81
N THR A 37 -16.55 6.48 3.71
CA THR A 37 -15.75 5.82 4.77
C THR A 37 -14.45 6.57 5.03
N ASN A 38 -13.73 6.98 3.99
CA ASN A 38 -12.46 7.70 4.09
C ASN A 38 -12.59 9.16 4.56
N LYS A 39 -13.81 9.65 4.80
CA LYS A 39 -14.11 10.98 5.35
C LYS A 39 -14.62 10.94 6.78
N THR A 40 -14.87 9.75 7.32
CA THR A 40 -15.30 9.58 8.71
C THR A 40 -14.17 10.01 9.68
N PRO A 41 -14.51 10.59 10.85
CA PRO A 41 -13.51 10.93 11.87
C PRO A 41 -12.66 9.73 12.28
N GLU A 42 -13.26 8.54 12.36
CA GLU A 42 -12.58 7.29 12.73
C GLU A 42 -11.51 6.92 11.71
N TYR A 43 -11.82 7.05 10.41
CA TYR A 43 -10.83 6.79 9.36
C TYR A 43 -9.74 7.87 9.32
N LEU A 44 -10.12 9.13 9.46
CA LEU A 44 -9.16 10.25 9.43
C LEU A 44 -8.20 10.21 10.62
N ALA A 45 -8.59 9.61 11.75
CA ALA A 45 -7.68 9.31 12.86
C ALA A 45 -6.60 8.29 12.48
N LEU A 46 -6.85 7.38 11.52
CA LEU A 46 -5.87 6.42 11.01
C LEU A 46 -5.04 7.01 9.87
N ASN A 47 -5.66 7.77 8.96
CA ASN A 47 -4.98 8.44 7.86
C ASN A 47 -5.58 9.83 7.62
N PRO A 48 -4.90 10.90 8.07
CA PRO A 48 -5.40 12.27 7.96
C PRO A 48 -5.52 12.74 6.51
N ASN A 49 -4.84 12.08 5.56
CA ASN A 49 -4.96 12.40 4.14
C ASN A 49 -6.28 11.91 3.53
N GLY A 50 -7.03 11.05 4.21
CA GLY A 50 -8.27 10.46 3.70
C GLY A 50 -8.07 9.65 2.41
N LYS A 51 -6.87 9.09 2.19
CA LYS A 51 -6.52 8.26 1.02
C LYS A 51 -6.49 6.79 1.40
N ILE A 52 -6.57 5.92 0.38
CA ILE A 52 -6.38 4.47 0.50
C ILE A 52 -5.17 4.03 -0.35
N PRO A 53 -4.49 2.92 -0.02
CA PRO A 53 -4.76 2.05 1.13
C PRO A 53 -4.31 2.64 2.47
N THR A 54 -4.84 2.11 3.57
CA THR A 54 -4.39 2.40 4.96
C THR A 54 -4.42 1.10 5.76
N LEU A 55 -3.33 0.78 6.44
CA LEU A 55 -3.22 -0.38 7.31
C LEU A 55 -3.43 0.06 8.75
N GLN A 56 -4.43 -0.51 9.42
CA GLN A 56 -4.59 -0.41 10.86
C GLN A 56 -3.77 -1.51 11.54
N THR A 57 -2.93 -1.11 12.49
CA THR A 57 -2.14 -1.96 13.37
C THR A 57 -2.57 -1.73 14.83
N PRO A 58 -2.07 -2.53 15.78
CA PRO A 58 -2.27 -2.25 17.21
C PRO A 58 -1.70 -0.92 17.68
N GLU A 59 -0.66 -0.38 16.99
CA GLU A 59 -0.04 0.89 17.34
C GLU A 59 -0.73 2.10 16.69
N GLY A 60 -1.47 1.91 15.60
CA GLY A 60 -2.15 2.99 14.88
C GLY A 60 -2.30 2.74 13.38
N GLY A 61 -2.54 3.81 12.63
CA GLY A 61 -2.66 3.76 11.17
C GLY A 61 -1.33 3.98 10.47
N ILE A 62 -1.02 3.14 9.49
CA ILE A 62 0.08 3.31 8.54
C ILE A 62 -0.52 3.61 7.16
N TRP A 63 -0.08 4.70 6.54
CA TRP A 63 -0.46 5.13 5.20
C TRP A 63 0.78 5.24 4.30
N GLU A 64 0.57 5.48 3.01
CA GLU A 64 1.51 5.23 1.90
C GLU A 64 1.75 3.74 1.60
N SER A 65 1.37 3.32 0.39
CA SER A 65 1.41 1.90 -0.01
C SER A 65 2.78 1.24 0.12
N ASN A 66 3.87 1.94 -0.25
CA ASN A 66 5.23 1.41 -0.08
C ASN A 66 5.60 1.31 1.41
N ALA A 67 5.21 2.27 2.26
CA ALA A 67 5.49 2.21 3.69
C ALA A 67 4.75 1.03 4.36
N ILE A 68 3.48 0.82 4.01
CA ILE A 68 2.70 -0.34 4.47
C ILE A 68 3.37 -1.65 4.02
N ALA A 69 3.75 -1.76 2.75
CA ALA A 69 4.41 -2.97 2.23
C ALA A 69 5.74 -3.26 2.95
N ARG A 70 6.57 -2.24 3.20
CA ARG A 70 7.81 -2.35 3.98
C ARG A 70 7.55 -2.83 5.41
N TYR A 71 6.53 -2.27 6.07
CA TYR A 71 6.14 -2.69 7.42
C TYR A 71 5.78 -4.18 7.42
N VAL A 72 4.86 -4.61 6.55
CA VAL A 72 4.43 -6.02 6.45
C VAL A 72 5.60 -6.94 6.07
N ALA A 73 6.48 -6.50 5.18
CA ALA A 73 7.64 -7.27 4.75
C ALA A 73 8.63 -7.54 5.91
N ARG A 74 8.71 -6.63 6.90
CA ARG A 74 9.60 -6.73 8.06
C ARG A 74 8.98 -7.43 9.27
N LEU A 75 7.68 -7.73 9.25
CA LEU A 75 7.01 -8.44 10.37
C LEU A 75 7.43 -9.91 10.50
N ALA A 76 8.00 -10.50 9.45
CA ALA A 76 8.48 -11.87 9.48
C ALA A 76 9.94 -11.94 8.98
N ASP A 77 10.74 -12.80 9.59
CA ASP A 77 12.14 -13.03 9.21
C ASP A 77 12.25 -14.01 8.04
N LYS A 78 11.62 -13.66 6.90
CA LYS A 78 11.74 -14.41 5.64
C LYS A 78 12.68 -13.74 4.63
N GLY A 79 13.30 -12.62 5.01
CA GLY A 79 14.21 -11.87 4.15
C GLY A 79 13.54 -11.14 2.98
N LEU A 80 12.21 -10.95 2.99
CA LEU A 80 11.48 -10.29 1.91
C LEU A 80 11.92 -8.84 1.68
N TYR A 81 12.40 -8.18 2.73
CA TYR A 81 12.94 -6.82 2.68
C TYR A 81 14.47 -6.78 2.78
N GLY A 82 15.15 -7.90 2.48
CA GLY A 82 16.58 -8.05 2.68
C GLY A 82 16.96 -8.41 4.12
N LYS A 83 18.18 -8.94 4.28
CA LYS A 83 18.76 -9.37 5.57
C LYS A 83 19.82 -8.42 6.11
N ASN A 84 20.25 -7.46 5.30
CA ASN A 84 21.24 -6.45 5.67
C ASN A 84 20.90 -5.10 5.01
N ALA A 85 21.63 -4.05 5.39
CA ALA A 85 21.38 -2.69 4.93
C ALA A 85 21.49 -2.54 3.41
N PHE A 86 22.38 -3.29 2.76
CA PHE A 86 22.56 -3.23 1.31
C PHE A 86 21.36 -3.85 0.58
N GLU A 87 20.96 -5.06 0.96
CA GLU A 87 19.79 -5.73 0.37
C GLU A 87 18.49 -4.92 0.59
N ALA A 88 18.32 -4.33 1.77
CA ALA A 88 17.19 -3.45 2.04
C ALA A 88 17.20 -2.20 1.14
N ALA A 89 18.39 -1.63 0.90
CA ALA A 89 18.55 -0.50 -0.01
C ALA A 89 18.26 -0.87 -1.47
N GLU A 90 18.61 -2.09 -1.91
CA GLU A 90 18.23 -2.57 -3.25
C GLU A 90 16.71 -2.68 -3.41
N VAL A 91 16.00 -3.17 -2.38
CA VAL A 91 14.53 -3.18 -2.38
C VAL A 91 13.97 -1.77 -2.45
N ASP A 92 14.53 -0.84 -1.67
CA ASP A 92 14.10 0.56 -1.67
C ASP A 92 14.35 1.26 -3.00
N GLN A 93 15.50 1.02 -3.63
CA GLN A 93 15.84 1.55 -4.94
C GLN A 93 14.73 1.23 -5.96
N TRP A 94 14.27 -0.03 -6.00
CA TRP A 94 13.22 -0.44 -6.92
C TRP A 94 11.85 0.12 -6.53
N LEU A 95 11.50 0.12 -5.24
CA LEU A 95 10.21 0.68 -4.77
C LEU A 95 10.08 2.17 -5.09
N ASP A 96 11.16 2.92 -4.94
CA ASP A 96 11.19 4.37 -5.15
C ASP A 96 11.27 4.70 -6.65
N TRP A 97 12.06 3.97 -7.44
CA TRP A 97 12.07 4.10 -8.90
C TRP A 97 10.70 3.76 -9.51
N VAL A 98 10.04 2.68 -9.06
CA VAL A 98 8.69 2.36 -9.53
C VAL A 98 7.72 3.49 -9.20
N ARG A 99 7.79 4.06 -8.00
CA ARG A 99 6.89 5.14 -7.57
C ARG A 99 7.16 6.46 -8.30
N GLY A 100 8.42 6.79 -8.54
CA GLY A 100 8.88 8.05 -9.12
C GLY A 100 8.81 8.07 -10.64
N ASP A 101 9.18 6.98 -11.30
CA ASP A 101 9.36 6.93 -12.74
C ASP A 101 8.26 6.07 -13.39
N LEU A 102 8.16 4.80 -13.00
CA LEU A 102 7.31 3.83 -13.71
C LEU A 102 5.81 4.10 -13.53
N GLU A 103 5.34 4.31 -12.30
CA GLU A 103 3.92 4.55 -12.02
C GLU A 103 3.45 5.87 -12.64
N ILE A 104 4.32 6.88 -12.69
CA ILE A 104 3.98 8.18 -13.30
C ILE A 104 3.86 8.02 -14.81
N ALA A 105 4.88 7.46 -15.47
CA ALA A 105 4.86 7.22 -16.90
C ALA A 105 3.71 6.28 -17.31
N GLY A 106 3.52 5.18 -16.56
CA GLY A 106 2.44 4.24 -16.77
C GLY A 106 1.06 4.87 -16.58
N GLY A 107 0.89 5.76 -15.60
CA GLY A 107 -0.36 6.49 -15.39
C GLY A 107 -0.75 7.36 -16.58
N VAL A 108 0.20 8.06 -17.20
CA VAL A 108 -0.06 8.88 -18.40
C VAL A 108 -0.65 8.04 -19.54
N TRP A 109 -0.21 6.79 -19.68
CA TRP A 109 -0.64 5.90 -20.77
C TRP A 109 -1.90 5.12 -20.42
N LEU A 110 -2.00 4.62 -19.19
CA LEU A 110 -3.07 3.71 -18.76
C LEU A 110 -4.33 4.44 -18.32
N TYR A 111 -4.22 5.65 -17.75
CA TYR A 111 -5.40 6.35 -17.25
C TYR A 111 -6.41 6.74 -18.34
N PRO A 112 -6.02 7.15 -19.56
CA PRO A 112 -6.96 7.31 -20.67
C PRO A 112 -7.61 5.99 -21.09
N ILE A 113 -6.84 4.90 -21.13
CA ILE A 113 -7.35 3.54 -21.46
C ILE A 113 -8.38 3.08 -20.43
N PHE A 114 -8.16 3.37 -19.14
CA PHE A 114 -9.09 3.06 -18.07
C PHE A 114 -10.25 4.06 -17.94
N GLY A 115 -10.27 5.12 -18.75
CA GLY A 115 -11.31 6.15 -18.70
C GLY A 115 -11.22 7.10 -17.50
N TYR A 116 -10.07 7.14 -16.80
CA TYR A 116 -9.82 8.09 -15.71
C TYR A 116 -9.41 9.48 -16.19
N LEU A 117 -8.88 9.58 -17.41
CA LEU A 117 -8.52 10.83 -18.08
C LEU A 117 -9.09 10.82 -19.51
N PRO A 118 -9.34 12.00 -20.11
CA PRO A 118 -9.66 12.08 -21.52
C PRO A 118 -8.48 11.60 -22.39
N ASN A 119 -8.80 11.09 -23.58
CA ASN A 119 -7.82 10.74 -24.62
C ASN A 119 -7.26 12.00 -25.31
#